data_AF-A0A369HN34-F1
#
_entry.id   AF-A0A369HN34-F1
#
_cell.length_a   1.000
_cell.length_b   1.000
_cell.length_c   1.000
_cell.angle_alpha   90.00
_cell.angle_beta   90.00
_cell.angle_gamma   90.00
#
_symmetry.space_group_name_H-M   'P 1'
#
loop_
_entity.id
_entity.type
_entity.pdbx_description
1 polymer ?
#
loop_
_entity_poly.entity_id
_entity_poly.type
_entity_poly.pdbx_seq_one_letter_code
_entity_poly.pdbx_strand_id
1 'polypeptide(L)'
;MNVKRTIEDCIRILTPSKRTSAEESKRYKGERGENRERGREVNVMASSAASPSGSAGWTQLRQQARTLETQTENLFHTYAQFSSSANIPPKPTDEERETESNIEELLSKRESVISHLTRLLDSEAALTSSALKQNNLSLLREKLASHRRDLSRLRGSLHQARDRANLLTNVRSDIDQYRANNPEAAEAEYMLNERNRIDHSHDMADSVLSQAYAVNDNFVLQRETLASINRRITLAASQVPGINTLMSRISAKKRRDGIIMGCFIAACFVVFWWFT
;
A
#
# COMPACT_ATOMS: atom_id res chain seq x y z
N MET A 1 -46.59 -57.34 -56.19
CA MET A 1 -47.50 -57.07 -55.04
C MET A 1 -46.82 -56.46 -53.81
N ASN A 2 -45.57 -55.96 -53.90
CA ASN A 2 -44.80 -55.42 -52.77
C ASN A 2 -44.70 -53.88 -52.76
N VAL A 3 -45.79 -53.17 -53.07
CA VAL A 3 -45.84 -51.70 -52.96
C VAL A 3 -46.66 -51.25 -51.75
N LYS A 4 -47.67 -52.03 -51.32
CA LYS A 4 -48.47 -51.72 -50.13
C LYS A 4 -47.68 -51.82 -48.81
N ARG A 5 -46.76 -52.78 -48.67
CA ARG A 5 -45.94 -52.94 -47.45
C ARG A 5 -44.95 -51.79 -47.26
N THR A 6 -44.34 -51.31 -48.34
CA THR A 6 -43.35 -50.21 -48.30
C THR A 6 -43.99 -48.86 -47.94
N ILE A 7 -45.29 -48.68 -48.22
CA ILE A 7 -46.01 -47.45 -47.86
C ILE A 7 -46.43 -47.47 -46.38
N GLU A 8 -46.85 -48.62 -45.83
CA GLU A 8 -47.17 -48.72 -44.39
C GLU A 8 -45.94 -48.57 -43.48
N ASP A 9 -44.77 -49.05 -43.89
CA ASP A 9 -43.52 -48.89 -43.11
C ASP A 9 -43.01 -47.44 -43.12
N CYS A 10 -43.18 -46.69 -44.22
CA CYS A 10 -42.87 -45.26 -44.25
C CYS A 10 -43.81 -44.42 -43.37
N ILE A 11 -45.07 -44.83 -43.20
CA ILE A 11 -46.04 -44.11 -42.36
C ILE A 11 -45.74 -44.30 -40.85
N ARG A 12 -45.20 -45.46 -40.43
CA ARG A 12 -44.81 -45.68 -39.02
C ARG A 12 -43.57 -44.91 -38.57
N ILE A 13 -42.69 -44.51 -39.50
CA ILE A 13 -41.47 -43.76 -39.17
C ILE A 13 -41.74 -42.25 -39.01
N LEU A 14 -42.84 -41.73 -39.57
CA LEU A 14 -43.14 -40.29 -39.61
C LEU A 14 -44.16 -39.80 -38.56
N THR A 15 -44.65 -40.65 -37.67
CA THR A 15 -45.46 -40.21 -36.52
C THR A 15 -44.61 -40.08 -35.26
N PRO A 16 -44.27 -38.87 -34.79
CA PRO A 16 -43.69 -38.70 -33.47
C PRO A 16 -44.69 -39.16 -32.40
N SER A 17 -44.29 -40.15 -31.60
CA SER A 17 -45.06 -40.66 -30.47
C SER A 17 -45.24 -39.55 -29.43
N LYS A 18 -46.46 -39.01 -29.31
CA LYS A 18 -46.81 -37.95 -28.34
C LYS A 18 -46.57 -38.30 -26.85
N ARG A 19 -46.14 -39.53 -26.53
CA ARG A 19 -45.80 -39.92 -25.15
C ARG A 19 -44.45 -39.39 -24.67
N THR A 20 -43.49 -39.16 -25.56
CA THR A 20 -42.12 -38.76 -25.16
C THR A 20 -42.02 -37.30 -24.71
N SER A 21 -42.70 -36.37 -25.38
CA SER A 21 -42.65 -34.94 -25.00
C SER A 21 -43.33 -34.64 -23.66
N ALA A 22 -44.30 -35.44 -23.23
CA ALA A 22 -44.96 -35.25 -21.93
C ALA A 22 -44.05 -35.70 -20.77
N GLU A 23 -43.23 -36.73 -20.97
CA GLU A 23 -42.24 -37.18 -19.99
C GLU A 23 -41.02 -36.25 -19.92
N GLU A 24 -40.53 -35.75 -21.05
CA GLU A 24 -39.46 -34.74 -21.07
C GLU A 24 -39.88 -33.44 -20.40
N SER A 25 -41.13 -32.98 -20.61
CA SER A 25 -41.64 -31.76 -19.98
C SER A 25 -41.77 -31.89 -18.46
N LYS A 26 -42.08 -33.10 -17.95
CA LYS A 26 -42.10 -33.38 -16.51
C LYS A 26 -40.67 -33.44 -15.93
N ARG A 27 -39.72 -34.03 -16.64
CA ARG A 27 -38.29 -34.09 -16.25
C ARG A 27 -37.67 -32.70 -16.16
N TYR A 28 -37.93 -31.85 -17.17
CA TYR A 28 -37.46 -30.46 -17.20
C TYR A 28 -38.08 -29.59 -16.10
N LYS A 29 -39.34 -29.84 -15.70
CA LYS A 29 -39.96 -29.15 -14.56
C LYS A 29 -39.40 -29.59 -13.22
N GLY A 30 -39.07 -30.88 -13.06
CA GLY A 30 -38.41 -31.42 -11.87
C GLY A 30 -37.02 -30.82 -11.66
N GLU A 31 -36.18 -30.85 -12.71
CA GLU A 31 -34.83 -30.28 -12.65
C GLU A 31 -34.84 -28.76 -12.38
N ARG A 32 -35.83 -28.02 -12.90
CA ARG A 32 -35.97 -26.58 -12.63
C ARG A 32 -36.42 -26.28 -11.20
N GLY A 33 -37.18 -27.17 -10.56
CA GLY A 33 -37.57 -27.08 -9.16
C GLY A 33 -36.38 -27.35 -8.22
N GLU A 34 -35.64 -28.42 -8.48
CA GLU A 34 -34.46 -28.81 -7.70
C GLU A 34 -33.34 -27.76 -7.79
N ASN A 35 -33.10 -27.18 -8.97
CA ASN A 35 -32.11 -26.11 -9.12
C ASN A 35 -32.54 -24.80 -8.40
N ARG A 36 -33.85 -24.59 -8.21
CA ARG A 36 -34.38 -23.42 -7.48
C ARG A 36 -34.29 -23.60 -5.97
N GLU A 37 -34.42 -24.83 -5.46
CA GLU A 37 -34.16 -25.15 -4.05
C GLU A 37 -32.68 -25.13 -3.72
N ARG A 38 -31.82 -25.72 -4.57
CA ARG A 38 -30.35 -25.60 -4.45
C ARG A 38 -29.89 -24.14 -4.50
N GLY A 39 -30.47 -23.33 -5.40
CA GLY A 39 -30.19 -21.89 -5.46
C GLY A 39 -30.63 -21.12 -4.19
N ARG A 40 -31.67 -21.60 -3.49
CA ARG A 40 -32.10 -21.03 -2.20
C ARG A 40 -31.17 -21.42 -1.06
N GLU A 41 -30.75 -22.69 -0.99
CA GLU A 41 -29.78 -23.14 0.01
C GLU A 41 -28.43 -22.45 -0.13
N VAL A 42 -27.94 -22.27 -1.37
CA VAL A 42 -26.71 -21.50 -1.63
C VAL A 42 -26.86 -20.03 -1.22
N ASN A 43 -28.02 -19.41 -1.44
CA ASN A 43 -28.26 -18.02 -1.05
C ASN A 43 -28.43 -17.83 0.47
N VAL A 44 -29.02 -18.81 1.17
CA VAL A 44 -29.12 -18.81 2.64
C VAL A 44 -27.75 -19.03 3.27
N MET A 45 -26.90 -19.89 2.69
CA MET A 45 -25.54 -20.13 3.18
C MET A 45 -24.61 -18.93 2.92
N ALA A 46 -24.79 -18.21 1.80
CA ALA A 46 -24.07 -16.98 1.47
C ALA A 46 -24.42 -15.79 2.39
N SER A 47 -25.60 -15.80 3.02
CA SER A 47 -26.00 -14.76 4.00
C SER A 47 -25.35 -14.93 5.38
N SER A 48 -24.60 -16.01 5.61
CA SER A 48 -23.86 -16.27 6.86
C SER A 48 -22.35 -15.99 6.78
N ALA A 49 -21.88 -15.34 5.70
CA ALA A 49 -20.54 -14.78 5.69
C ALA A 49 -20.50 -13.63 6.70
N ALA A 50 -20.08 -13.95 7.93
CA ALA A 50 -19.89 -12.99 9.00
C ALA A 50 -19.22 -11.74 8.43
N SER A 51 -19.86 -10.58 8.61
CA SER A 51 -19.19 -9.31 8.42
C SER A 51 -17.85 -9.41 9.15
N PRO A 52 -16.73 -9.02 8.52
CA PRO A 52 -15.44 -9.10 9.20
C PRO A 52 -15.63 -8.40 10.53
N SER A 53 -15.39 -9.12 11.64
CA SER A 53 -15.47 -8.54 13.00
C SER A 53 -14.87 -7.14 12.93
N GLY A 54 -15.49 -6.10 13.48
CA GLY A 54 -15.08 -4.74 13.07
C GLY A 54 -13.63 -4.42 13.35
N SER A 55 -12.92 -5.19 14.18
CA SER A 55 -11.47 -5.16 14.25
C SER A 55 -10.74 -5.59 12.95
N ALA A 56 -11.18 -6.65 12.27
CA ALA A 56 -10.68 -7.06 10.96
C ALA A 56 -11.05 -6.06 9.86
N GLY A 57 -12.30 -5.58 9.84
CA GLY A 57 -12.76 -4.54 8.91
C GLY A 57 -12.01 -3.22 9.07
N TRP A 58 -11.77 -2.79 10.31
CA TRP A 58 -10.97 -1.61 10.65
C TRP A 58 -9.51 -1.76 10.16
N THR A 59 -8.93 -2.94 10.33
CA THR A 59 -7.54 -3.20 9.90
C THR A 59 -7.41 -3.10 8.39
N GLN A 60 -8.37 -3.65 7.65
CA GLN A 60 -8.42 -3.57 6.19
C GLN A 60 -8.59 -2.12 5.69
N LEU A 61 -9.54 -1.37 6.25
CA LEU A 61 -9.77 0.04 5.88
C LEU A 61 -8.56 0.93 6.22
N ARG A 62 -7.89 0.69 7.35
CA ARG A 62 -6.66 1.39 7.70
C ARG A 62 -5.53 1.11 6.72
N GLN A 63 -5.37 -0.16 6.31
CA GLN A 63 -4.36 -0.52 5.31
C GLN A 63 -4.66 0.16 3.97
N GLN A 64 -5.93 0.17 3.54
CA GLN A 64 -6.36 0.88 2.35
C GLN A 64 -6.06 2.38 2.42
N ALA A 65 -6.36 3.04 3.55
CA ALA A 65 -6.06 4.46 3.76
C ALA A 65 -4.56 4.76 3.63
N ARG A 66 -3.70 3.88 4.15
CA ARG A 66 -2.24 3.99 4.03
C ARG A 66 -1.75 3.79 2.61
N THR A 67 -2.29 2.82 1.87
CA THR A 67 -1.92 2.62 0.47
C THR A 67 -2.28 3.84 -0.39
N LEU A 68 -3.48 4.39 -0.19
CA LEU A 68 -3.90 5.62 -0.88
C LEU A 68 -3.03 6.82 -0.48
N GLU A 69 -2.60 6.91 0.78
CA GLU A 69 -1.66 7.92 1.25
C GLU A 69 -0.32 7.84 0.51
N THR A 70 0.29 6.66 0.42
CA THR A 70 1.54 6.47 -0.33
C THR A 70 1.40 6.83 -1.81
N GLN A 71 0.27 6.46 -2.43
CA GLN A 71 -0.03 6.85 -3.82
C GLN A 71 -0.13 8.38 -3.97
N THR A 72 -0.78 9.05 -3.00
CA THR A 72 -0.89 10.52 -3.00
C THR A 72 0.49 11.17 -2.90
N GLU A 73 1.36 10.65 -2.02
CA GLU A 73 2.72 11.18 -1.83
C GLU A 73 3.56 11.07 -3.12
N ASN A 74 3.50 9.92 -3.79
CA ASN A 74 4.18 9.72 -5.06
C ASN A 74 3.73 10.72 -6.13
N LEU A 75 2.42 10.98 -6.22
CA LEU A 75 1.89 11.99 -7.15
C LEU A 75 2.26 13.42 -6.73
N PHE A 76 2.39 13.71 -5.44
CA PHE A 76 2.89 15.02 -5.01
C PHE A 76 4.34 15.24 -5.42
N HIS A 77 5.19 14.20 -5.35
CA HIS A 77 6.55 14.29 -5.86
C HIS A 77 6.58 14.59 -7.35
N THR A 78 5.77 13.90 -8.16
CA THR A 78 5.70 14.19 -9.60
C THR A 78 5.11 15.58 -9.88
N TYR A 79 4.08 15.99 -9.14
CA TYR A 79 3.48 17.32 -9.31
C TYR A 79 4.44 18.45 -8.93
N ALA A 80 5.23 18.28 -7.87
CA ALA A 80 6.25 19.25 -7.46
C ALA A 80 7.37 19.40 -8.51
N GLN A 81 7.69 18.33 -9.27
CA GLN A 81 8.69 18.40 -10.32
C GLN A 81 8.31 19.35 -11.46
N PHE A 82 7.01 19.54 -11.76
CA PHE A 82 6.58 20.52 -12.76
C PHE A 82 7.03 21.95 -12.40
N SER A 83 7.03 22.30 -11.11
CA SER A 83 7.48 23.62 -10.65
C SER A 83 9.00 23.80 -10.65
N SER A 84 9.75 22.69 -10.63
CA SER A 84 11.23 22.68 -10.62
C SER A 84 11.82 22.52 -12.02
N SER A 85 10.99 22.31 -13.03
CA SER A 85 11.43 22.14 -14.41
C SER A 85 12.06 23.44 -14.94
N ALA A 86 13.21 23.34 -15.60
CA ALA A 86 13.97 24.50 -16.08
C ALA A 86 13.22 25.30 -17.18
N ASN A 87 12.23 24.68 -17.82
CA ASN A 87 11.37 25.28 -18.82
C ASN A 87 9.91 24.99 -18.45
N ILE A 88 9.34 25.89 -17.64
CA ILE A 88 7.94 25.79 -17.24
C ILE A 88 7.08 26.33 -18.39
N PRO A 89 6.24 25.50 -19.01
CA PRO A 89 5.41 25.96 -20.10
C PRO A 89 4.42 27.05 -19.64
N PRO A 90 4.13 28.03 -20.50
CA PRO A 90 3.26 29.17 -20.18
C PRO A 90 1.80 28.74 -19.95
N LYS A 91 1.43 27.53 -20.36
CA LYS A 91 0.12 26.91 -20.12
C LYS A 91 0.31 25.61 -19.34
N PRO A 92 -0.64 25.24 -18.47
CA PRO A 92 -0.65 23.93 -17.83
C PRO A 92 -0.59 22.83 -18.88
N THR A 93 0.35 21.90 -18.75
CA THR A 93 0.40 20.72 -19.63
C THR A 93 -0.77 19.81 -19.32
N ASP A 94 -1.17 18.99 -20.30
CA ASP A 94 -2.24 18.01 -20.08
C ASP A 94 -1.82 17.01 -18.98
N GLU A 95 -0.53 16.67 -18.90
CA GLU A 95 0.06 15.85 -17.84
C GLU A 95 -0.03 16.50 -16.44
N GLU A 96 0.20 17.81 -16.31
CA GLU A 96 0.01 18.56 -15.05
C GLU A 96 -1.45 18.52 -14.60
N ARG A 97 -2.39 18.74 -15.53
CA ARG A 97 -3.83 18.72 -15.23
C ARG A 97 -4.31 17.31 -14.87
N GLU A 98 -3.81 16.29 -15.56
CA GLU A 98 -4.14 14.90 -15.28
C GLU A 98 -3.60 14.49 -13.90
N THR A 99 -2.33 14.79 -13.59
CA THR A 99 -1.74 14.49 -12.28
C THR A 99 -2.45 15.22 -11.15
N GLU A 100 -2.82 16.48 -11.35
CA GLU A 100 -3.61 17.25 -10.39
C GLU A 100 -4.99 16.62 -10.14
N SER A 101 -5.70 16.26 -11.21
CA SER A 101 -6.99 15.56 -11.14
C SER A 101 -6.88 14.23 -10.40
N ASN A 102 -5.82 13.46 -10.67
CA ASN A 102 -5.56 12.19 -10.00
C ASN A 102 -5.29 12.39 -8.49
N ILE A 103 -4.58 13.45 -8.10
CA ILE A 103 -4.37 13.80 -6.68
C ILE A 103 -5.71 14.13 -6.03
N GLU A 104 -6.55 14.94 -6.66
CA GLU A 104 -7.88 15.29 -6.12
C GLU A 104 -8.78 14.05 -5.95
N GLU A 105 -8.76 13.14 -6.93
CA GLU A 105 -9.51 11.89 -6.86
C GLU A 105 -9.03 11.01 -5.71
N LEU A 106 -7.71 10.86 -5.52
CA LEU A 106 -7.15 10.11 -4.40
C LEU A 106 -7.49 10.74 -3.05
N LEU A 107 -7.45 12.06 -2.93
CA LEU A 107 -7.85 12.77 -1.70
C LEU A 107 -9.33 12.56 -1.39
N SER A 108 -10.20 12.56 -2.40
CA SER A 108 -11.62 12.24 -2.26
C SER A 108 -11.85 10.78 -1.82
N LYS A 109 -11.13 9.82 -2.44
CA LYS A 109 -11.15 8.41 -2.03
C LYS A 109 -10.65 8.21 -0.60
N ARG A 110 -9.63 8.96 -0.16
CA ARG A 110 -9.15 8.91 1.23
C ARG A 110 -10.17 9.46 2.22
N GLU A 111 -10.86 10.55 1.87
CA GLU A 111 -11.94 11.11 2.69
C GLU A 111 -13.08 10.10 2.89
N SER A 112 -13.48 9.37 1.85
CA SER A 112 -14.54 8.36 1.96
C SER A 112 -14.12 7.19 2.84
N VAL A 113 -12.87 6.70 2.71
CA VAL A 113 -12.32 5.64 3.57
C VAL A 113 -12.22 6.10 5.04
N ILE A 114 -11.78 7.33 5.29
CA ILE A 114 -11.71 7.90 6.65
C ILE A 114 -13.13 8.07 7.24
N SER A 115 -14.09 8.47 6.42
CA SER A 115 -15.50 8.54 6.82
C SER A 115 -16.06 7.16 7.19
N HIS A 116 -15.69 6.11 6.45
CA HIS A 116 -16.06 4.73 6.76
C HIS A 116 -15.40 4.24 8.06
N LEU A 117 -14.10 4.53 8.25
CA LEU A 117 -13.39 4.24 9.50
C LEU A 117 -14.03 4.93 10.70
N THR A 118 -14.51 6.16 10.52
CA THR A 118 -15.22 6.94 11.55
C THR A 118 -16.50 6.23 11.96
N ARG A 119 -17.38 5.91 10.98
CA ARG A 119 -18.65 5.23 11.24
C ARG A 119 -18.46 3.86 11.90
N LEU A 120 -17.45 3.11 11.47
CA LEU A 120 -17.12 1.81 12.06
C LEU A 120 -16.71 1.97 13.54
N LEU A 121 -15.90 2.99 13.84
CA LEU A 121 -15.48 3.30 15.21
C LEU A 121 -16.63 3.77 16.10
N ASP A 122 -17.62 4.47 15.54
CA ASP A 122 -18.82 4.92 16.26
C ASP A 122 -19.82 3.78 16.48
N SER A 123 -19.88 2.79 15.57
CA SER A 123 -20.83 1.67 15.64
C SER A 123 -20.42 0.54 16.59
N GLU A 124 -19.13 0.38 16.88
CA GLU A 124 -18.63 -0.68 17.76
C GLU A 124 -18.05 -0.10 19.04
N ALA A 125 -18.80 -0.17 20.14
CA ALA A 125 -18.37 0.32 21.47
C ALA A 125 -17.02 -0.28 21.94
N ALA A 126 -16.71 -1.51 21.51
CA ALA A 126 -15.43 -2.17 21.78
C ALA A 126 -14.24 -1.57 21.02
N LEU A 127 -14.49 -0.89 19.88
CA LEU A 127 -13.48 -0.15 19.14
C LEU A 127 -13.37 1.30 19.60
N THR A 128 -14.51 1.92 19.97
CA THR A 128 -14.55 3.27 20.51
C THR A 128 -13.73 3.39 21.79
N SER A 129 -13.69 2.36 22.65
CA SER A 129 -12.91 2.37 23.90
C SER A 129 -11.39 2.30 23.69
N SER A 130 -10.93 1.99 22.47
CA SER A 130 -9.50 1.91 22.15
C SER A 130 -8.92 3.28 21.81
N ALA A 131 -8.24 3.91 22.78
CA ALA A 131 -7.52 5.18 22.60
C ALA A 131 -6.54 5.15 21.40
N LEU A 132 -5.92 3.99 21.14
CA LEU A 132 -5.03 3.80 19.99
C LEU A 132 -5.76 3.93 18.65
N LYS A 133 -6.97 3.35 18.51
CA LYS A 133 -7.74 3.41 17.26
C LYS A 133 -8.28 4.82 17.01
N GLN A 134 -8.70 5.53 18.06
CA GLN A 134 -9.08 6.94 17.98
C GLN A 134 -7.90 7.83 17.55
N ASN A 135 -6.72 7.64 18.16
CA ASN A 135 -5.51 8.39 17.78
C ASN A 135 -5.07 8.12 16.33
N ASN A 136 -5.17 6.86 15.86
CA ASN A 136 -4.89 6.56 14.46
C ASN A 136 -5.85 7.29 13.51
N LEU A 137 -7.14 7.38 13.85
CA LEU A 137 -8.13 8.11 13.06
C LEU A 137 -7.85 9.61 13.04
N SER A 138 -7.47 10.21 14.17
CA SER A 138 -7.09 11.64 14.22
C SER A 138 -5.87 11.92 13.36
N LEU A 139 -4.85 11.06 13.40
CA LEU A 139 -3.65 11.19 12.57
C LEU A 139 -3.96 11.07 11.07
N LEU A 140 -4.85 10.15 10.67
CA LEU A 140 -5.27 10.02 9.27
C LEU A 140 -5.98 11.29 8.76
N ARG A 141 -6.85 11.89 9.60
CA ARG A 141 -7.53 13.15 9.27
C ARG A 141 -6.57 14.33 9.18
N GLU A 142 -5.66 14.45 10.14
CA GLU A 142 -4.63 15.49 10.15
C GLU A 142 -3.76 15.40 8.90
N LYS A 143 -3.33 14.18 8.53
CA LYS A 143 -2.52 13.97 7.34
C LYS A 143 -3.29 14.30 6.05
N LEU A 144 -4.56 13.93 5.96
CA LEU A 144 -5.40 14.34 4.82
C LEU A 144 -5.52 15.87 4.73
N ALA A 145 -5.74 16.55 5.86
CA ALA A 145 -5.82 18.00 5.91
C ALA A 145 -4.49 18.69 5.56
N SER A 146 -3.35 18.09 5.93
CA SER A 146 -2.03 18.54 5.45
C SER A 146 -1.92 18.42 3.94
N HIS A 147 -2.19 17.24 3.39
CA HIS A 147 -2.08 16.99 1.96
C HIS A 147 -2.97 17.94 1.12
N ARG A 148 -4.16 18.31 1.62
CA ARG A 148 -5.00 19.34 0.95
C ARG A 148 -4.34 20.73 0.93
N ARG A 149 -3.72 21.13 2.05
CA ARG A 149 -2.97 22.40 2.12
C ARG A 149 -1.74 22.36 1.22
N ASP A 150 -1.05 21.22 1.18
CA ASP A 150 0.13 21.02 0.34
C ASP A 150 -0.22 21.12 -1.14
N LEU A 151 -1.35 20.55 -1.59
CA LEU A 151 -1.85 20.73 -2.96
C LEU A 151 -2.09 22.22 -3.30
N SER A 152 -2.76 22.96 -2.41
CA SER A 152 -2.96 24.40 -2.61
C SER A 152 -1.63 25.17 -2.66
N ARG A 153 -0.66 24.79 -1.83
CA ARG A 153 0.67 25.41 -1.80
C ARG A 153 1.43 25.13 -3.09
N LEU A 154 1.40 23.88 -3.58
CA LEU A 154 2.07 23.48 -4.81
C LEU A 154 1.46 24.17 -6.02
N ARG A 155 0.13 24.28 -6.11
CA ARG A 155 -0.56 25.07 -7.14
C ARG A 155 -0.08 26.52 -7.17
N GLY A 156 -0.04 27.18 -6.00
CA GLY A 156 0.45 28.55 -5.89
C GLY A 156 1.91 28.69 -6.30
N SER A 157 2.77 27.78 -5.85
CA SER A 157 4.19 27.74 -6.22
C SER A 157 4.39 27.56 -7.72
N LEU A 158 3.62 26.67 -8.36
CA LEU A 158 3.69 26.41 -9.78
C LEU A 158 3.22 27.62 -10.60
N HIS A 159 2.13 28.26 -10.17
CA HIS A 159 1.65 29.49 -10.80
C HIS A 159 2.70 30.62 -10.70
N GLN A 160 3.28 30.84 -9.53
CA GLN A 160 4.33 31.84 -9.34
C GLN A 160 5.57 31.54 -10.18
N ALA A 161 5.97 30.27 -10.27
CA ALA A 161 7.10 29.85 -11.10
C ALA A 161 6.82 30.07 -12.59
N ARG A 162 5.59 29.83 -13.04
CA ARG A 162 5.12 30.13 -14.41
C ARG A 162 5.10 31.63 -14.69
N ASP A 163 4.59 32.45 -13.78
CA ASP A 163 4.60 33.91 -13.91
C ASP A 163 6.03 34.43 -14.03
N ARG A 164 6.93 33.94 -13.19
CA ARG A 164 8.36 34.26 -13.26
C ARG A 164 8.97 33.82 -14.59
N ALA A 165 8.67 32.63 -15.08
CA ALA A 165 9.17 32.15 -16.36
C ALA A 165 8.69 33.01 -17.54
N ASN A 166 7.42 33.42 -17.53
CA ASN A 166 6.85 34.32 -18.54
C ASN A 166 7.54 35.69 -18.54
N LEU A 167 7.77 36.27 -17.35
CA LEU A 167 8.49 37.54 -17.22
C LEU A 167 9.95 37.43 -17.69
N LEU A 168 10.65 36.35 -17.33
CA LEU A 168 12.06 36.15 -17.68
C LEU A 168 12.27 35.82 -19.15
N THR A 169 11.27 35.32 -19.87
CA THR A 169 11.39 34.99 -21.30
C THR A 169 11.57 36.26 -22.13
N ASN A 170 10.81 37.32 -21.83
CA ASN A 170 10.95 38.61 -22.50
C ASN A 170 12.29 39.26 -22.18
N VAL A 171 12.69 39.25 -20.91
CA VAL A 171 13.98 39.82 -20.48
C VAL A 171 15.17 39.06 -21.08
N ARG A 172 15.10 37.73 -21.18
CA ARG A 172 16.15 36.94 -21.84
C ARG A 172 16.30 37.31 -23.31
N SER A 173 15.20 37.44 -24.04
CA SER A 173 15.23 37.89 -25.44
C SER A 173 15.92 39.26 -25.58
N ASP A 174 15.59 40.21 -24.71
CA ASP A 174 16.18 41.56 -24.76
C ASP A 174 17.68 41.55 -24.37
N ILE A 175 18.07 40.75 -23.37
CA ILE A 175 19.47 40.57 -22.97
C ILE A 175 20.27 39.90 -24.09
N ASP A 176 19.73 38.85 -24.72
CA ASP A 176 20.40 38.14 -25.81
C ASP A 176 20.60 39.07 -27.03
N GLN A 177 19.60 39.91 -27.35
CA GLN A 177 19.73 40.95 -28.37
C GLN A 177 20.77 42.01 -27.99
N TYR A 178 20.79 42.47 -26.74
CA TYR A 178 21.79 43.43 -26.25
C TYR A 178 23.21 42.86 -26.34
N ARG A 179 23.40 41.59 -25.95
CA ARG A 179 24.68 40.87 -26.04
C ARG A 179 25.13 40.66 -27.48
N ALA A 180 24.20 40.31 -28.38
CA ALA A 180 24.50 40.17 -29.80
C ALA A 180 24.97 41.50 -30.42
N ASN A 181 24.45 42.63 -29.94
CA ASN A 181 24.84 43.96 -30.41
C ASN A 181 26.13 44.50 -29.74
N ASN A 182 26.58 43.92 -28.61
CA ASN A 182 27.72 44.40 -27.82
C ASN A 182 28.62 43.22 -27.37
N PRO A 183 29.44 42.65 -28.27
CA PRO A 183 30.22 41.43 -27.98
C PRO A 183 31.28 41.61 -26.87
N GLU A 184 31.90 42.78 -26.76
CA GLU A 184 32.90 43.06 -25.71
C GLU A 184 32.27 43.08 -24.30
N ALA A 185 31.07 43.63 -24.16
CA ALA A 185 30.32 43.61 -22.90
C ALA A 185 29.84 42.20 -22.54
N ALA A 186 29.46 41.41 -23.56
CA ALA A 186 29.04 40.01 -23.36
C ALA A 186 30.18 39.13 -22.85
N GLU A 187 31.41 39.34 -23.35
CA GLU A 187 32.61 38.62 -22.88
C GLU A 187 32.94 38.99 -21.41
N ALA A 188 32.86 40.28 -21.06
CA ALA A 188 33.07 40.73 -19.68
C ALA A 188 32.02 40.14 -18.71
N GLU A 189 30.73 40.13 -19.08
CA GLU A 189 29.68 39.49 -18.29
C GLU A 189 29.90 37.98 -18.14
N TYR A 190 30.36 37.30 -19.20
CA TYR A 190 30.68 35.88 -19.14
C TYR A 190 31.81 35.61 -18.13
N MET A 191 32.89 36.39 -18.16
CA MET A 191 34.00 36.24 -17.20
C MET A 191 33.56 36.50 -15.75
N LEU A 192 32.68 37.48 -15.52
CA LEU A 192 32.10 37.73 -14.19
C LEU A 192 31.17 36.59 -13.74
N ASN A 193 30.36 36.04 -14.65
CA ASN A 193 29.50 34.90 -14.34
C ASN A 193 30.34 33.65 -14.01
N GLU A 194 31.44 33.44 -14.73
CA GLU A 194 32.37 32.34 -14.46
C GLU A 194 32.98 32.45 -13.06
N ARG A 195 33.40 33.65 -12.67
CA ARG A 195 33.87 33.90 -11.29
C ARG A 195 32.78 33.56 -10.27
N ASN A 196 31.55 34.03 -10.46
CA ASN A 196 30.45 33.72 -9.53
C ASN A 196 30.16 32.21 -9.47
N ARG A 197 30.24 31.48 -10.61
CA ARG A 197 30.11 30.01 -10.63
C ARG A 197 31.22 29.33 -9.84
N ILE A 198 32.46 29.81 -9.96
CA ILE A 198 33.60 29.31 -9.19
C ILE A 198 33.39 29.57 -7.70
N ASP A 199 33.02 30.79 -7.32
CA ASP A 199 32.78 31.18 -5.93
C ASP A 199 31.66 30.32 -5.31
N HIS A 200 30.54 30.13 -6.01
CA HIS A 200 29.46 29.23 -5.55
C HIS A 200 29.88 27.75 -5.46
N SER A 201 30.75 27.29 -6.35
CA SER A 201 31.28 25.92 -6.29
C SER A 201 32.20 25.75 -5.08
N HIS A 202 32.96 26.79 -4.72
CA HIS A 202 33.80 26.83 -3.54
C HIS A 202 32.94 26.80 -2.26
N ASP A 203 31.92 27.64 -2.17
CA ASP A 203 30.98 27.66 -1.04
C ASP A 203 30.29 26.29 -0.83
N MET A 204 29.93 25.62 -1.94
CA MET A 204 29.36 24.27 -1.89
C MET A 204 30.37 23.25 -1.36
N ALA A 205 31.62 23.31 -1.81
CA ALA A 205 32.68 22.44 -1.30
C ALA A 205 32.89 22.64 0.21
N ASP A 206 32.90 23.89 0.67
CA ASP A 206 33.00 24.25 2.08
C ASP A 206 31.81 23.74 2.89
N SER A 207 30.59 23.85 2.35
CA SER A 207 29.36 23.32 2.98
C SER A 207 29.40 21.79 3.10
N VAL A 208 29.84 21.08 2.06
CA VAL A 208 29.96 19.62 2.09
C VAL A 208 31.04 19.18 3.08
N LEU A 209 32.16 19.91 3.14
CA LEU A 209 33.22 19.67 4.11
C LEU A 209 32.72 19.87 5.55
N SER A 210 32.02 20.98 5.82
CA SER A 210 31.39 21.25 7.11
C SER A 210 30.38 20.17 7.50
N GLN A 211 29.53 19.74 6.56
CA GLN A 211 28.57 18.65 6.79
C GLN A 211 29.29 17.32 7.08
N ALA A 212 30.39 17.01 6.40
CA ALA A 212 31.19 15.82 6.65
C ALA A 212 31.81 15.83 8.05
N TYR A 213 32.31 16.98 8.52
CA TYR A 213 32.78 17.13 9.91
C TYR A 213 31.65 16.93 10.93
N ALA A 214 30.48 17.54 10.70
CA ALA A 214 29.33 17.36 11.57
C ALA A 214 28.87 15.90 11.63
N VAL A 215 28.91 15.17 10.50
CA VAL A 215 28.58 13.74 10.46
C VAL A 215 29.62 12.90 11.20
N ASN A 216 30.91 13.23 11.09
CA ASN A 216 31.97 12.56 11.86
C ASN A 216 31.74 12.72 13.38
N ASP A 217 31.51 13.95 13.83
CA ASP A 217 31.20 14.24 15.24
C ASP A 217 29.94 13.49 15.70
N ASN A 218 28.89 13.44 14.86
CA ASN A 218 27.70 12.64 15.14
C ASN A 218 28.01 11.14 15.27
N PHE A 219 28.90 10.57 14.44
CA PHE A 219 29.32 9.18 14.59
C PHE A 219 30.10 8.93 15.88
N VAL A 220 30.93 9.88 16.31
CA VAL A 220 31.63 9.81 17.60
C VAL A 220 30.63 9.81 18.76
N LEU A 221 29.65 10.72 18.75
CA LEU A 221 28.57 10.77 19.75
C LEU A 221 27.71 9.50 19.71
N GLN A 222 27.35 9.00 18.52
CA GLN A 222 26.61 7.75 18.37
C GLN A 222 27.40 6.56 18.92
N ARG A 223 28.72 6.50 18.73
CA ARG A 223 29.57 5.46 19.32
C ARG A 223 29.55 5.50 20.85
N GLU A 224 29.60 6.69 21.45
CA GLU A 224 29.48 6.85 22.90
C GLU A 224 28.11 6.40 23.42
N THR A 225 27.03 6.78 22.73
CA THR A 225 25.68 6.34 23.11
C THR A 225 25.51 4.81 23.00
N LEU A 226 26.05 4.17 21.94
CA LEU A 226 26.05 2.72 21.80
C LEU A 226 26.87 2.02 22.88
N ALA A 227 28.02 2.59 23.27
CA ALA A 227 28.81 2.07 24.39
C ALA A 227 28.03 2.19 25.72
N SER A 228 27.34 3.31 25.95
CA SER A 228 26.47 3.51 27.11
C SER A 228 25.29 2.53 27.12
N ILE A 229 24.66 2.30 25.96
CA ILE A 229 23.59 1.31 25.80
C ILE A 229 24.13 -0.10 26.10
N ASN A 230 25.29 -0.48 25.54
CA ASN A 230 25.91 -1.78 25.81
C ASN A 230 26.22 -1.95 27.31
N ARG A 231 26.75 -0.92 27.97
CA ARG A 231 26.97 -0.91 29.41
C ARG A 231 25.66 -1.09 30.18
N ARG A 232 24.58 -0.39 29.81
CA ARG A 232 23.25 -0.53 30.44
C ARG A 232 22.63 -1.90 30.19
N ILE A 233 22.74 -2.46 28.98
CA ILE A 233 22.29 -3.82 28.65
C ILE A 233 23.06 -4.84 29.48
N THR A 234 24.38 -4.69 29.60
CA THR A 234 25.22 -5.58 30.40
C THR A 234 24.86 -5.50 31.89
N LEU A 235 24.62 -4.30 32.42
CA LEU A 235 24.16 -4.09 33.80
C LEU A 235 22.73 -4.60 34.04
N ALA A 236 21.83 -4.46 33.08
CA ALA A 236 20.49 -5.03 33.15
C ALA A 236 20.54 -6.56 33.10
N ALA A 237 21.36 -7.14 32.23
CA ALA A 237 21.57 -8.58 32.14
C ALA A 237 22.14 -9.16 33.45
N SER A 238 23.01 -8.42 34.16
CA SER A 238 23.51 -8.84 35.48
C SER A 238 22.48 -8.62 36.61
N GLN A 239 21.50 -7.72 36.44
CA GLN A 239 20.37 -7.51 37.36
C GLN A 239 19.12 -8.35 37.06
N VAL A 240 19.11 -9.21 36.04
CA VAL A 240 18.06 -10.24 35.86
C VAL A 240 18.58 -11.59 36.39
N PRO A 241 18.66 -11.81 37.73
CA PRO A 241 18.90 -13.13 38.27
C PRO A 241 17.66 -14.00 37.98
N GLY A 242 17.82 -15.03 37.15
CA GLY A 242 16.74 -15.98 36.91
C GLY A 242 16.66 -16.57 35.50
N ILE A 243 17.29 -15.97 34.49
CA ILE A 243 17.31 -16.55 33.13
C ILE A 243 17.94 -17.95 33.14
N ASN A 244 19.02 -18.15 33.90
CA ASN A 244 19.66 -19.46 34.04
C ASN A 244 18.72 -20.50 34.70
N THR A 245 17.84 -20.06 35.61
CA THR A 245 16.85 -20.93 36.27
C THR A 245 15.65 -21.25 35.37
N LEU A 246 15.20 -20.30 34.55
CA LEU A 246 14.14 -20.52 33.56
C LEU A 246 14.61 -21.45 32.44
N MET A 247 15.85 -21.28 31.98
CA MET A 247 16.44 -22.15 30.95
C MET A 247 16.66 -23.58 31.47
N SER A 248 17.03 -23.73 32.74
CA SER A 248 17.10 -25.02 33.47
C SER A 248 15.72 -25.71 33.57
N ARG A 249 14.64 -24.95 33.87
CA ARG A 249 13.28 -25.52 33.95
C ARG A 249 12.74 -26.00 32.60
N ILE A 250 13.08 -25.32 31.51
CA ILE A 250 12.69 -25.71 30.15
C ILE A 250 13.42 -26.99 29.71
N SER A 251 14.72 -27.08 29.95
CA SER A 251 15.51 -28.28 29.60
C SER A 251 15.12 -29.50 30.44
N ALA A 252 14.75 -29.32 31.72
CA ALA A 252 14.25 -30.40 32.57
C ALA A 252 12.94 -31.02 32.07
N LYS A 253 12.01 -30.22 31.51
CA LYS A 253 10.77 -30.73 30.93
C LYS A 253 11.03 -31.58 29.68
N LYS A 254 11.88 -31.09 28.77
CA LYS A 254 12.26 -31.81 27.54
C LYS A 254 12.97 -33.15 27.83
N ARG A 255 13.76 -33.22 28.91
CA ARG A 255 14.43 -34.46 29.34
C ARG A 255 13.43 -35.49 29.88
N ARG A 256 12.39 -35.08 30.62
CA ARG A 256 11.33 -36.00 31.09
C ARG A 256 10.54 -36.58 29.93
N ASP A 257 10.16 -35.75 28.95
CA ASP A 257 9.39 -36.23 27.79
C ASP A 257 10.22 -37.24 26.97
N GLY A 258 11.53 -37.03 26.83
CA GLY A 258 12.44 -37.99 26.18
C GLY A 258 12.58 -39.32 26.93
N ILE A 259 12.64 -39.29 28.27
CA ILE A 259 12.70 -40.52 29.09
C ILE A 259 11.40 -41.32 28.97
N ILE A 260 10.23 -40.65 29.01
CA ILE A 260 8.93 -41.30 28.87
C ILE A 260 8.81 -41.98 27.50
N MET A 261 9.19 -41.28 26.42
CA MET A 261 9.17 -41.84 25.06
C MET A 261 10.16 -43.01 24.91
N GLY A 262 11.36 -42.90 25.50
CA GLY A 262 12.35 -43.98 25.48
C GLY A 262 11.88 -45.23 26.24
N CYS A 263 11.29 -45.07 27.43
CA CYS A 263 10.72 -46.19 28.19
C CYS A 263 9.56 -46.85 27.45
N PHE A 264 8.71 -46.09 26.77
CA PHE A 264 7.61 -46.64 25.97
C PHE A 264 8.11 -47.53 24.83
N ILE A 265 9.11 -47.05 24.08
CA ILE A 265 9.74 -47.81 23.00
C ILE A 265 10.39 -49.10 23.53
N ALA A 266 11.15 -49.01 24.63
CA ALA A 266 11.78 -50.18 25.25
C ALA A 266 10.76 -51.21 25.74
N ALA A 267 9.66 -50.78 26.35
CA ALA A 267 8.58 -51.66 26.79
C ALA A 267 7.91 -52.39 25.62
N CYS A 268 7.67 -51.70 24.51
CA CYS A 268 7.13 -52.32 23.29
C CYS A 268 8.06 -53.42 22.76
N PHE A 269 9.37 -53.23 22.76
CA PHE A 269 10.32 -54.26 22.32
C PHE A 269 10.34 -55.48 23.24
N VAL A 270 10.26 -55.30 24.56
CA VAL A 270 10.22 -56.42 25.52
C VAL A 270 8.95 -57.26 25.36
N VAL A 271 7.79 -56.60 25.20
CA VAL A 271 6.52 -57.29 24.97
C VAL A 271 6.54 -58.05 23.65
N PHE A 272 7.08 -57.44 22.59
CA PHE A 272 7.21 -58.09 21.29
C PHE A 272 8.12 -59.33 21.34
N TRP A 273 9.23 -59.25 22.07
CA TRP A 273 10.14 -60.38 22.28
C TRP A 273 9.50 -61.51 23.09
N TRP A 274 8.66 -61.19 24.07
CA TRP A 274 7.99 -62.22 24.89
C TRP A 274 6.86 -62.95 24.14
N PHE A 275 6.22 -62.27 23.19
CA PHE A 275 5.10 -62.83 22.42
C PHE A 275 5.55 -63.57 21.15
N THR A 276 6.80 -63.39 20.73
CA THR A 276 7.42 -64.10 19.61
C THR A 276 8.16 -65.33 20.11
#